data_AF-A0AA94M4B7-F1
#
_entry.id   AF-A0AA94M4B7-F1
#
_cell.length_a   1.000
_cell.length_b   1.000
_cell.length_c   1.000
_cell.angle_alpha   90.00
_cell.angle_beta   90.00
_cell.angle_gamma   90.00
#
_symmetry.space_group_name_H-M   'P 1'
#
loop_
_entity.id
_entity.type
_entity.pdbx_description
1 polymer ?
#
loop_
_entity_poly.entity_id
_entity_poly.type
_entity_poly.pdbx_seq_one_letter_code
_entity_poly.pdbx_strand_id
1 'polypeptide(L)'
;MGITNITWEEYETFTEVETPDELYIRENNGHFYTFFELGIASVRRIFEINAKDFEVYLAGKCSGKELRYKAQNDAWPPTEEKKIASEGQFIEEGPAALIANPESRKLFTREELERLIPIAEQQWIDWQGKLPDDYVSPLK
;
A
#
# COMPACT_ATOMS: atom_id res chain seq x y z
N MET A 1 -2.18 3.57 17.02
CA MET A 1 -2.55 2.20 17.40
C MET A 1 -1.38 1.28 17.13
N GLY A 2 -1.27 0.16 17.85
CA GLY A 2 -0.11 -0.69 17.75
C GLY A 2 -0.35 -2.11 18.24
N ILE A 3 0.66 -2.94 17.99
CA ILE A 3 0.75 -4.31 18.46
C ILE A 3 0.48 -4.42 19.97
N THR A 4 -0.36 -5.36 20.37
CA THR A 4 -0.65 -5.62 21.79
C THR A 4 0.22 -6.77 22.32
N ASN A 5 0.26 -6.93 23.64
CA ASN A 5 0.88 -8.08 24.29
C ASN A 5 -0.08 -9.27 24.43
N ILE A 6 -1.27 -9.21 23.82
CA ILE A 6 -2.29 -10.25 23.90
C ILE A 6 -1.82 -11.48 23.13
N THR A 7 -1.93 -12.65 23.74
CA THR A 7 -1.58 -13.91 23.07
C THR A 7 -2.68 -14.36 22.10
N TRP A 8 -2.35 -15.28 21.21
CA TRP A 8 -3.37 -15.87 20.34
C TRP A 8 -4.44 -16.59 21.17
N GLU A 9 -4.03 -17.33 22.19
CA GLU A 9 -4.92 -18.08 23.07
C GLU A 9 -5.86 -17.16 23.85
N GLU A 10 -5.36 -16.02 24.34
CA GLU A 10 -6.20 -15.01 25.00
C GLU A 10 -7.20 -14.39 24.02
N TYR A 11 -6.75 -14.01 22.83
CA TYR A 11 -7.60 -13.43 21.78
C TYR A 11 -8.73 -14.37 21.37
N GLU A 12 -8.48 -15.68 21.31
CA GLU A 12 -9.48 -16.70 21.01
C GLU A 12 -10.58 -16.85 22.07
N THR A 13 -10.40 -16.26 23.26
CA THR A 13 -11.47 -16.21 24.29
C THR A 13 -12.40 -15.01 24.15
N PHE A 14 -12.04 -14.03 23.32
CA PHE A 14 -12.82 -12.79 23.14
C PHE A 14 -14.09 -13.04 22.33
N THR A 15 -15.06 -12.15 22.48
CA THR A 15 -16.37 -12.26 21.82
C THR A 15 -16.23 -11.99 20.33
N GLU A 16 -16.67 -12.91 19.48
CA GLU A 16 -16.67 -12.70 18.03
C GLU A 16 -17.66 -11.60 17.63
N VAL A 17 -17.24 -10.73 16.71
CA VAL A 17 -18.05 -9.63 16.21
C VAL A 17 -18.39 -9.90 14.74
N GLU A 18 -19.69 -9.95 14.44
CA GLU A 18 -20.15 -10.04 13.06
C GLU A 18 -19.80 -8.75 12.30
N THR A 19 -19.21 -8.92 11.11
CA THR A 19 -18.81 -7.81 10.26
C THR A 19 -19.28 -8.04 8.83
N PRO A 20 -19.58 -6.96 8.07
CA PRO A 20 -20.05 -7.09 6.68
C PRO A 20 -19.16 -7.92 5.75
N ASP A 21 -17.84 -7.90 5.99
CA ASP A 21 -16.85 -8.58 5.14
C ASP A 21 -16.24 -9.83 5.79
N GLU A 22 -16.90 -10.42 6.79
CA GLU A 22 -16.42 -11.60 7.54
C GLU A 22 -15.00 -11.43 8.10
N LEU A 23 -14.67 -10.21 8.54
CA LEU A 23 -13.39 -9.93 9.20
C LEU A 23 -13.34 -10.65 10.55
N TYR A 24 -12.17 -11.24 10.81
CA TYR A 24 -11.86 -11.84 12.10
C TYR A 24 -11.58 -10.73 13.13
N ILE A 25 -12.65 -10.19 13.71
CA ILE A 25 -12.65 -9.15 14.73
C ILE A 25 -13.30 -9.69 15.98
N ARG A 26 -12.67 -9.43 17.14
CA ARG A 26 -13.22 -9.81 18.43
C ARG A 26 -13.23 -8.64 19.41
N GLU A 27 -14.19 -8.65 20.30
CA GLU A 27 -14.43 -7.63 21.32
C GLU A 27 -14.07 -8.16 22.71
N ASN A 28 -13.41 -7.30 23.48
CA ASN A 28 -13.17 -7.53 24.91
C ASN A 28 -13.14 -6.19 25.65
N ASN A 29 -13.94 -6.06 26.70
CA ASN A 29 -14.03 -4.88 27.58
C ASN A 29 -14.28 -3.54 26.85
N GLY A 30 -15.06 -3.54 25.77
CA GLY A 30 -15.38 -2.38 24.95
C GLY A 30 -14.32 -2.05 23.89
N HIS A 31 -13.29 -2.88 23.75
CA HIS A 31 -12.22 -2.72 22.77
C HIS A 31 -12.33 -3.79 21.68
N PHE A 32 -11.98 -3.41 20.45
CA PHE A 32 -12.02 -4.28 19.29
C PHE A 32 -10.61 -4.68 18.89
N TYR A 33 -10.44 -5.92 18.46
CA TYR A 33 -9.14 -6.47 18.13
C TYR A 33 -9.20 -7.28 16.83
N THR A 34 -8.10 -7.28 16.09
CA THR A 34 -7.88 -8.16 14.93
C THR A 34 -6.48 -8.73 14.98
N PHE A 35 -6.13 -9.61 14.03
CA PHE A 35 -4.81 -10.19 13.96
C PHE A 35 -4.16 -10.06 12.58
N PHE A 36 -2.83 -10.12 12.60
CA PHE A 36 -1.99 -10.23 11.40
C PHE A 36 -0.97 -11.34 11.61
N GLU A 37 -0.69 -12.09 10.54
CA GLU A 37 0.43 -13.01 10.49
C GLU A 37 1.64 -12.23 9.95
N LEU A 38 2.68 -12.09 10.78
CA LEU A 38 3.85 -11.27 10.48
C LEU A 38 5.14 -12.08 10.51
N GLY A 39 6.04 -11.75 9.58
CA GLY A 39 7.38 -12.34 9.49
C GLY A 39 7.44 -13.72 8.83
N ILE A 40 8.66 -14.24 8.68
CA ILE A 40 8.97 -15.48 7.95
C ILE A 40 8.36 -16.73 8.62
N ALA A 41 8.06 -16.67 9.92
CA ALA A 41 7.42 -17.73 10.68
C ALA A 41 5.90 -17.52 10.91
N SER A 42 5.28 -16.56 10.22
CA SER A 42 3.84 -16.22 10.34
C SER A 42 3.36 -16.09 11.79
N VAL A 43 4.10 -15.37 12.62
CA VAL A 43 3.71 -15.16 14.02
C VAL A 43 2.46 -14.31 14.04
N ARG A 44 1.38 -14.83 14.64
CA ARG A 44 0.13 -14.07 14.84
C ARG A 44 0.35 -12.99 15.88
N ARG A 45 0.04 -11.76 15.50
CA ARG A 45 0.09 -10.58 16.35
C ARG A 45 -1.28 -9.95 16.41
N ILE A 46 -1.72 -9.62 17.63
CA ILE A 46 -3.01 -9.00 17.88
C ILE A 46 -2.83 -7.48 17.85
N PHE A 47 -3.78 -6.81 17.21
CA PHE A 47 -3.82 -5.37 17.06
C PHE A 47 -5.16 -4.86 17.56
N GLU A 48 -5.13 -3.78 18.31
CA GLU A 48 -6.33 -3.06 18.70
C GLU A 48 -6.83 -2.19 17.54
N ILE A 49 -8.15 -2.15 17.37
CA ILE A 49 -8.88 -1.30 16.44
C ILE A 49 -9.54 -0.18 17.24
N ASN A 50 -9.35 1.06 16.80
CA ASN A 50 -9.99 2.21 17.40
C ASN A 50 -11.50 2.12 17.19
N ALA A 51 -12.28 2.29 18.26
CA ALA A 51 -13.74 2.24 18.17
C ALA A 51 -14.32 3.20 17.11
N LYS A 52 -13.76 4.41 16.96
CA LYS A 52 -14.20 5.37 15.93
C LYS A 52 -13.90 4.88 14.52
N ASP A 53 -12.74 4.26 14.31
CA ASP A 53 -12.38 3.71 13.00
C ASP A 53 -13.28 2.51 12.67
N PHE A 54 -13.63 1.70 13.68
CA PHE A 54 -14.58 0.60 13.53
C PHE A 54 -16.00 1.09 13.20
N GLU A 55 -16.47 2.18 13.82
CA GLU A 55 -17.75 2.81 13.46
C GLU A 55 -17.75 3.34 12.01
N VAL A 56 -16.64 3.92 11.55
CA VAL A 56 -16.48 4.36 10.14
C VAL A 56 -16.61 3.18 9.17
N TYR A 57 -16.03 2.04 9.54
CA TYR A 57 -16.16 0.79 8.80
C TYR A 57 -17.61 0.28 8.77
N LEU A 58 -18.27 0.19 9.93
CA LEU A 58 -19.68 -0.25 10.02
C LEU A 58 -20.63 0.69 9.28
N ALA A 59 -20.30 1.98 9.18
CA ALA A 59 -21.03 2.95 8.39
C ALA A 59 -20.81 2.83 6.86
N GLY A 60 -20.00 1.86 6.42
CA GLY A 60 -19.70 1.63 5.01
C GLY A 60 -18.84 2.72 4.36
N LYS A 61 -18.14 3.54 5.16
CA LYS A 61 -17.30 4.64 4.67
C LYS A 61 -15.88 4.19 4.31
N CYS A 62 -15.48 3.01 4.75
CA CYS A 62 -14.25 2.35 4.35
C CYS A 62 -14.47 0.83 4.30
N SER A 63 -13.61 0.13 3.56
CA SER A 63 -13.60 -1.32 3.47
C SER A 63 -12.87 -1.98 4.65
N GLY A 64 -13.12 -3.27 4.86
CA GLY A 64 -12.39 -4.03 5.87
C GLY A 64 -10.87 -4.06 5.66
N LYS A 65 -10.42 -3.98 4.40
CA LYS A 65 -8.98 -3.89 4.06
C LYS A 65 -8.37 -2.57 4.54
N GLU A 66 -9.08 -1.47 4.37
CA GLU A 66 -8.63 -0.14 4.82
C GLU A 66 -8.62 -0.04 6.34
N LEU A 67 -9.64 -0.60 7.01
CA LEU A 67 -9.68 -0.71 8.47
C LEU A 67 -8.48 -1.51 9.01
N ARG A 68 -8.18 -2.67 8.41
CA ARG A 68 -7.02 -3.48 8.78
C ARG A 68 -5.71 -2.73 8.53
N TYR A 69 -5.57 -2.06 7.39
CA TYR A 69 -4.40 -1.23 7.11
C TYR A 69 -4.22 -0.15 8.18
N LYS A 70 -5.31 0.52 8.57
CA LYS A 70 -5.33 1.54 9.64
C LYS A 70 -4.95 0.97 11.01
N ALA A 71 -5.45 -0.21 11.37
CA ALA A 71 -5.10 -0.87 12.63
C ALA A 71 -3.60 -1.21 12.71
N GLN A 72 -3.01 -1.64 11.59
CA GLN A 72 -1.59 -2.01 11.54
C GLN A 72 -0.65 -0.80 11.44
N ASN A 73 -0.97 0.19 10.63
CA ASN A 73 -0.07 1.30 10.25
C ASN A 73 -0.41 2.63 10.94
N ASP A 74 -1.49 2.66 11.72
CA ASP A 74 -2.05 3.87 12.35
C ASP A 74 -2.37 5.01 11.37
N ALA A 75 -2.45 4.71 10.08
CA ALA A 75 -2.79 5.65 9.01
C ALA A 75 -3.77 4.99 8.05
N TRP A 76 -4.71 5.75 7.49
CA TRP A 76 -5.53 5.25 6.39
C TRP A 76 -4.64 5.03 5.16
N PRO A 77 -4.91 4.01 4.32
CA PRO A 77 -4.11 3.79 3.13
C PRO A 77 -4.17 5.02 2.22
N PRO A 78 -3.11 5.30 1.47
CA PRO A 78 -3.10 6.43 0.55
C PRO A 78 -4.18 6.25 -0.51
N THR A 79 -4.83 7.35 -0.87
CA THR A 79 -5.75 7.40 -2.01
C THR A 79 -4.99 7.08 -3.30
N GLU A 80 -5.70 6.64 -4.33
CA GLU A 80 -5.08 6.30 -5.62
C GLU A 80 -4.31 7.49 -6.22
N GLU A 81 -4.85 8.69 -6.09
CA GLU A 81 -4.18 9.94 -6.48
C GLU A 81 -2.84 10.14 -5.76
N LYS A 82 -2.78 9.87 -4.45
CA LYS A 82 -1.53 9.97 -3.67
C LYS A 82 -0.52 8.90 -4.07
N LYS A 83 -0.98 7.69 -4.41
CA LYS A 83 -0.10 6.63 -4.93
C LYS A 83 0.49 7.01 -6.28
N ILE A 84 -0.35 7.48 -7.20
CA ILE A 84 0.06 7.97 -8.53
C ILE A 84 1.07 9.10 -8.39
N ALA A 85 0.81 10.08 -7.50
CA ALA A 85 1.74 11.17 -7.26
C ALA A 85 3.08 10.68 -6.69
N SER A 86 3.05 9.75 -5.74
CA SER A 86 4.27 9.16 -5.16
C SER A 86 5.06 8.33 -6.18
N GLU A 87 4.38 7.59 -7.05
CA GLU A 87 5.00 6.82 -8.13
C GLU A 87 5.62 7.76 -9.17
N GLY A 88 4.91 8.84 -9.54
CA GLY A 88 5.44 9.90 -10.40
C GLY A 88 6.72 10.52 -9.82
N GLN A 89 6.73 10.89 -8.54
CA GLN A 89 7.92 11.42 -7.86
C GLN A 89 9.09 10.44 -7.87
N PHE A 90 8.85 9.17 -7.58
CA PHE A 90 9.88 8.13 -7.62
C PHE A 90 10.49 7.98 -9.02
N ILE A 91 9.67 8.05 -10.07
CA ILE A 91 10.14 7.98 -11.46
C ILE A 91 10.87 9.26 -11.86
N GLU A 92 10.49 10.43 -11.35
CA GLU A 92 11.25 11.66 -11.58
C GLU A 92 12.65 11.62 -10.96
N GLU A 93 12.79 11.01 -9.79
CA GLU A 93 14.09 10.79 -9.14
C GLU A 93 14.93 9.73 -9.87
N GLY A 94 14.28 8.69 -10.42
CA GLY A 94 14.90 7.63 -11.22
C GLY A 94 14.28 7.44 -12.60
N PRO A 95 14.52 8.36 -13.57
CA PRO A 95 13.86 8.34 -14.88
C PRO A 95 14.06 7.05 -15.69
N ALA A 96 15.14 6.31 -15.44
CA ALA A 96 15.40 5.00 -16.07
C ALA A 96 14.21 4.02 -16.00
N ALA A 97 13.32 4.16 -15.00
CA ALA A 97 12.08 3.40 -14.91
C ALA A 97 11.16 3.55 -16.14
N LEU A 98 11.19 4.70 -16.82
CA LEU A 98 10.42 4.96 -18.06
C LEU A 98 10.90 4.11 -19.24
N ILE A 99 12.13 3.59 -19.19
CA ILE A 99 12.70 2.67 -20.17
C ILE A 99 12.32 1.23 -19.82
N ALA A 100 12.52 0.82 -18.56
CA ALA A 100 12.18 -0.52 -18.08
C ALA A 100 10.69 -0.84 -18.16
N ASN A 101 9.83 0.13 -17.82
CA ASN A 101 8.38 -0.06 -17.77
C ASN A 101 7.67 1.02 -18.59
N PRO A 102 7.30 0.74 -19.85
CA PRO A 102 6.58 1.68 -20.69
C PRO A 102 5.21 2.12 -20.14
N GLU A 103 4.58 1.32 -19.29
CA GLU A 103 3.27 1.65 -18.71
C GLU A 103 3.33 2.85 -17.77
N SER A 104 4.45 3.04 -17.07
CA SER A 104 4.68 4.18 -16.17
C SER A 104 4.68 5.54 -16.90
N ARG A 105 4.82 5.54 -18.22
CA ARG A 105 4.72 6.76 -19.05
C ARG A 105 3.31 7.36 -19.02
N LYS A 106 2.27 6.57 -18.73
CA LYS A 106 0.87 7.02 -18.61
C LYS A 106 0.65 7.96 -17.41
N LEU A 107 1.58 7.99 -16.47
CA LEU A 107 1.54 8.84 -15.28
C LEU A 107 1.95 10.29 -15.57
N PHE A 108 2.52 10.55 -16.76
CA PHE A 108 3.11 11.83 -17.12
C PHE A 108 2.42 12.46 -18.32
N THR A 109 2.42 13.78 -18.34
CA THR A 109 2.05 14.58 -19.51
C THR A 109 3.10 14.47 -20.61
N ARG A 110 2.75 14.92 -21.82
CA ARG A 110 3.66 14.89 -22.97
C ARG A 110 4.91 15.73 -22.70
N GLU A 111 4.73 16.91 -22.12
CA GLU A 111 5.76 17.88 -21.80
C GLU A 111 6.74 17.33 -20.75
N GLU A 112 6.22 16.61 -19.74
CA GLU A 112 7.05 15.95 -18.73
C GLU A 112 7.88 14.81 -19.33
N LEU A 113 7.29 14.01 -20.22
CA LEU A 113 8.02 12.96 -20.93
C LEU A 113 9.11 13.53 -21.84
N GLU A 114 8.89 14.66 -22.50
CA GLU A 114 9.91 15.34 -23.32
C GLU A 114 11.13 15.76 -22.49
N ARG A 115 10.93 16.12 -21.21
CA ARG A 115 12.01 16.41 -20.26
C ARG A 115 12.68 15.14 -19.73
N LEU A 116 11.90 14.12 -19.37
CA LEU A 116 12.37 12.95 -18.62
C LEU A 116 12.97 11.85 -19.51
N ILE A 117 12.43 11.62 -20.72
CA ILE A 117 12.87 10.53 -21.61
C ILE A 117 14.35 10.64 -22.00
N PRO A 118 14.89 11.81 -22.39
CA PRO A 118 16.32 11.92 -22.70
C PRO A 118 17.21 11.59 -21.49
N ILE A 119 16.79 11.98 -20.28
CA ILE A 119 17.50 11.67 -19.03
C ILE A 119 17.45 10.17 -18.75
N ALA A 120 16.28 9.56 -18.93
CA ALA A 120 16.04 8.13 -18.75
C ALA A 120 16.88 7.28 -19.71
N GLU A 121 16.92 7.64 -20.99
CA GLU A 121 17.72 6.97 -22.02
C GLU A 121 19.22 7.05 -21.67
N GLN A 122 19.71 8.23 -21.29
CA GLN A 122 21.10 8.41 -20.92
C GLN A 122 21.48 7.59 -19.68
N GLN A 123 20.68 7.66 -18.61
CA GLN A 123 20.91 6.86 -17.39
C GLN A 123 20.92 5.36 -17.69
N TRP A 124 20.01 4.90 -18.57
CA TRP A 124 19.96 3.50 -18.96
C TRP A 124 21.21 3.08 -19.72
N ILE A 125 21.68 3.89 -20.66
CA ILE A 125 22.92 3.64 -21.41
C ILE A 125 24.13 3.67 -20.48
N ASP A 126 24.20 4.61 -19.55
CA ASP A 126 25.30 4.70 -18.58
C ASP A 126 25.37 3.45 -17.69
N TRP A 127 24.22 2.85 -17.40
CA TRP A 127 24.13 1.65 -16.57
C TRP A 127 24.31 0.33 -17.35
N GLN A 128 23.66 0.19 -18.50
CA GLN A 128 23.56 -1.07 -19.29
C GLN A 128 24.40 -1.06 -20.57
N GLY A 129 25.02 0.06 -20.92
CA GLY A 129 25.83 0.27 -22.13
C GLY A 129 25.02 0.50 -23.42
N LYS A 130 23.75 0.06 -23.49
CA LYS A 130 22.84 0.30 -24.61
C LYS A 130 21.37 0.31 -24.16
N LEU A 131 20.50 0.90 -24.98
CA LEU A 131 19.05 0.78 -24.80
C LEU A 131 18.57 -0.67 -25.09
N PRO A 132 17.42 -1.09 -24.51
CA PRO A 132 16.81 -2.37 -24.83
C PRO A 132 16.50 -2.50 -26.33
N ASP A 133 16.63 -3.71 -26.88
CA ASP A 133 16.44 -3.94 -28.32
C ASP A 133 14.97 -3.74 -28.77
N ASP A 134 14.02 -3.89 -27.83
CA ASP A 134 12.58 -3.66 -28.00
C ASP A 134 12.13 -2.24 -27.61
N TYR A 135 13.07 -1.36 -27.26
CA TYR A 135 12.76 0.01 -26.85
C TYR A 135 12.23 0.86 -28.01
N VAL A 136 11.03 1.41 -27.82
CA VAL A 136 10.44 2.42 -28.69
C VAL A 136 10.28 3.72 -27.90
N SER A 137 10.95 4.77 -28.39
CA SER A 137 10.85 6.12 -27.80
C SER A 137 9.41 6.64 -27.94
N PRO A 138 8.78 7.10 -26.85
CA PRO A 138 7.40 7.58 -26.88
C PRO A 138 7.27 8.95 -27.56
N LEU A 139 8.40 9.62 -27.85
CA LEU A 139 8.42 10.97 -28.42
C LEU A 139 8.33 10.99 -29.96
N LYS A 140 8.43 9.83 -30.62
CA LYS A 140 8.35 9.70 -32.08
C LYS A 140 6.93 9.53 -32.59
#